data_AF-A0A932B3B6-F1
#
_entry.id   AF-A0A932B3B6-F1
#
_cell.length_a   1.000
_cell.length_b   1.000
_cell.length_c   1.000
_cell.angle_alpha   90.00
_cell.angle_beta   90.00
_cell.angle_gamma   90.00
#
_symmetry.space_group_name_H-M   'P 1'
#
loop_
_entity.id
_entity.type
_entity.pdbx_description
1 polymer ?
#
loop_
_entity_poly.entity_id
_entity_poly.type
_entity_poly.pdbx_seq_one_letter_code
_entity_poly.pdbx_strand_id
1 'polypeptide(L)' 'AMGKLAHIGYSPYCVPTSMGDVKCVVVNEALRDIEPMAWDFVMNFARDNDLQVVEACLLPDARR' A
#
# COMPACT_ATOMS: atom_id res chain seq x y z
N ALA A 1 15.74 4.11 -9.23
CA ALA A 1 16.85 3.26 -8.74
C ALA A 1 16.35 2.51 -7.50
N MET A 2 16.26 1.17 -7.56
CA MET A 2 15.78 0.36 -6.45
C MET A 2 16.88 0.28 -5.39
N GLY A 3 16.71 0.98 -4.27
CA GLY A 3 17.66 1.02 -3.15
C GLY A 3 17.76 -0.33 -2.41
N LYS A 4 18.57 -0.37 -1.34
CA LYS A 4 18.98 -1.52 -0.49
C LYS A 4 17.89 -2.51 0.00
N LEU A 5 16.61 -2.33 -0.37
CA LEU A 5 15.51 -3.27 -0.18
C LEU A 5 15.24 -4.17 -1.40
N ALA A 6 15.99 -4.06 -2.50
CA ALA A 6 15.80 -4.89 -3.70
C ALA A 6 15.92 -6.43 -3.45
N HIS A 7 16.42 -6.86 -2.30
CA HIS A 7 16.50 -8.27 -1.91
C HIS A 7 15.20 -8.80 -1.22
N ILE A 8 14.27 -7.92 -0.87
CA ILE A 8 12.90 -8.24 -0.45
C ILE A 8 11.97 -7.75 -1.58
N GLY A 9 11.58 -8.68 -2.46
CA GLY A 9 10.66 -8.39 -3.53
C GLY A 9 9.29 -8.06 -2.96
N TYR A 10 8.90 -6.79 -2.97
CA TYR A 10 7.56 -6.38 -2.58
C TYR A 10 6.55 -6.70 -3.69
N SER A 11 5.36 -7.12 -3.28
CA SER A 11 4.22 -7.24 -4.19
C SER A 11 3.87 -5.87 -4.80
N PRO A 12 3.51 -5.79 -6.09
CA PRO A 12 3.04 -4.54 -6.68
C PRO A 12 1.70 -4.07 -6.09
N TYR A 13 0.97 -4.94 -5.39
CA TYR A 13 -0.33 -4.63 -4.80
C TYR A 13 -0.26 -4.14 -3.35
N CYS A 14 0.92 -4.22 -2.72
CA CYS A 14 1.12 -3.82 -1.33
C CYS A 14 2.54 -3.27 -1.16
N VAL A 15 2.67 -1.95 -1.16
CA VAL A 15 3.96 -1.26 -1.26
C VAL A 15 4.15 -0.31 -0.07
N PRO A 16 5.25 -0.44 0.69
CA PRO A 16 5.57 0.51 1.75
C PRO A 16 5.89 1.88 1.15
N THR A 17 5.27 2.93 1.70
CA THR A 17 5.35 4.32 1.21
C THR A 17 5.51 5.28 2.38
N SER A 18 5.74 6.56 2.09
CA SER A 18 5.64 7.65 3.05
C SER A 18 4.76 8.76 2.48
N MET A 19 3.79 9.22 3.25
CA MET A 19 2.93 10.35 2.91
C MET A 19 3.27 11.50 3.86
N GLY A 20 4.08 12.44 3.38
CA GLY A 20 4.75 13.42 4.25
C GLY A 20 5.66 12.70 5.25
N ASP A 21 5.48 13.01 6.53
CA ASP A 21 6.25 12.41 7.64
C ASP A 21 5.63 11.10 8.18
N VAL A 22 4.50 10.66 7.62
CA VAL A 22 3.80 9.45 8.05
C VAL A 22 4.23 8.26 7.19
N LYS A 23 4.68 7.17 7.84
CA LYS A 23 4.90 5.88 7.18
C LYS A 23 3.57 5.17 6.98
N CYS A 24 3.34 4.67 5.77
CA CYS A 24 2.11 4.00 5.41
C CYS A 24 2.37 2.86 4.42
N VAL A 25 1.34 2.05 4.19
CA VAL A 25 1.34 1.00 3.17
C VAL A 25 0.26 1.35 2.17
N VAL A 26 0.63 1.42 0.89
CA VAL A 26 -0.33 1.60 -0.20
C VAL A 26 -0.76 0.22 -0.67
N VAL A 27 -2.08 0.00 -0.68
CA VAL A 27 -2.69 -1.26 -1.11
C VAL A 27 -3.53 -0.97 -2.35
N ASN A 28 -3.31 -1.74 -3.41
CA ASN A 28 -4.12 -1.64 -4.61
C ASN A 28 -5.41 -2.47 -4.44
N GLU A 29 -6.57 -1.89 -4.73
CA GLU A 29 -7.87 -2.55 -4.58
C GLU A 29 -8.01 -3.81 -5.44
N ALA A 30 -7.27 -3.93 -6.55
CA ALA A 30 -7.21 -5.15 -7.34
C ALA A 30 -6.78 -6.39 -6.53
N LEU A 31 -6.11 -6.19 -5.38
CA LEU A 31 -5.78 -7.27 -4.45
C LEU A 31 -7.04 -7.99 -3.94
N ARG A 32 -8.17 -7.29 -3.79
CA ARG A 32 -9.44 -7.90 -3.37
C ARG A 32 -9.91 -8.97 -4.35
N ASP A 33 -9.75 -8.74 -5.64
CA ASP A 33 -10.18 -9.69 -6.68
C ASP A 33 -9.16 -10.81 -6.88
N ILE A 34 -7.87 -10.50 -6.74
CA ILE A 34 -6.78 -11.46 -6.96
C ILE A 34 -6.64 -12.43 -5.78
N GLU A 35 -6.64 -11.90 -4.56
CA GLU A 35 -6.47 -12.69 -3.34
C GLU A 35 -7.29 -12.08 -2.18
N PRO A 36 -8.59 -12.41 -2.11
CA PRO A 36 -9.52 -11.82 -1.14
C PRO A 36 -9.07 -11.98 0.32
N MET A 37 -8.44 -13.11 0.66
CA MET A 37 -7.97 -13.34 2.03
C MET A 37 -6.86 -12.38 2.44
N ALA A 38 -5.95 -12.02 1.51
CA ALA A 38 -4.91 -11.04 1.78
C ALA A 38 -5.49 -9.62 1.93
N TRP A 39 -6.50 -9.29 1.11
CA TRP A 39 -7.24 -8.03 1.26
C TRP A 39 -7.90 -7.93 2.65
N ASP A 40 -8.64 -8.96 3.04
CA ASP A 40 -9.33 -9.00 4.33
C ASP A 40 -8.33 -8.93 5.49
N PHE A 41 -7.19 -9.60 5.38
CA PHE A 41 -6.11 -9.51 6.38
C PHE A 41 -5.65 -8.06 6.57
N VAL A 42 -5.39 -7.31 5.49
CA VAL A 42 -4.91 -5.93 5.60
C VAL A 42 -5.98 -5.00 6.18
N MET A 43 -7.23 -5.16 5.75
CA MET A 43 -8.33 -4.33 6.25
C MET A 43 -8.65 -4.63 7.73
N ASN A 44 -8.58 -5.90 8.14
CA ASN A 44 -8.72 -6.28 9.54
C ASN A 44 -7.53 -5.80 10.37
N PHE A 45 -6.30 -5.93 9.88
CA PHE A 45 -5.11 -5.39 10.56
C PHE A 45 -5.22 -3.90 10.82
N ALA A 46 -5.70 -3.12 9.83
CA ALA A 46 -5.96 -1.69 10.02
C ALA A 46 -7.01 -1.42 11.09
N ARG A 47 -8.12 -2.17 11.09
CA ARG A 47 -9.18 -2.05 12.10
C ARG A 47 -8.70 -2.40 13.50
N ASP A 48 -8.01 -3.52 13.64
CA ASP A 48 -7.58 -4.06 14.94
C ASP A 48 -6.52 -3.19 15.62
N ASN A 49 -5.82 -2.35 14.84
CA ASN A 49 -4.79 -1.42 15.32
C ASN A 49 -5.23 0.05 15.21
N ASP A 50 -6.53 0.32 15.02
CA ASP A 50 -7.12 1.67 14.90
C ASP A 50 -6.37 2.57 13.90
N LEU A 51 -5.89 2.00 12.79
CA LEU A 51 -5.16 2.72 11.76
C LEU A 51 -6.10 3.53 10.86
N GLN A 52 -5.64 4.72 10.45
CA GLN A 52 -6.35 5.52 9.47
C GLN A 52 -6.25 4.87 8.08
N VAL A 53 -7.40 4.62 7.46
CA VAL A 53 -7.51 4.16 6.08
C VAL A 53 -8.04 5.30 5.23
N VAL A 54 -7.34 5.62 4.14
CA VAL A 54 -7.72 6.68 3.20
C VAL A 54 -7.72 6.14 1.79
N GLU A 55 -8.70 6.54 0.99
CA GLU A 55 -8.65 6.32 -0.45
C GLU A 55 -7.65 7.30 -1.07
N ALA A 56 -6.63 6.74 -1.73
CA ALA A 56 -5.62 7.52 -2.44
C ALA A 56 -5.79 7.33 -3.94
N CYS A 57 -5.95 8.43 -4.67
CA CYS A 57 -5.84 8.42 -6.12
C CYS A 57 -4.40 8.74 -6.52
N LEU A 58 -3.84 7.96 -7.46
CA LEU A 58 -2.61 8.35 -8.14
C LEU A 58 -2.95 9.53 -9.05
N LEU A 59 -2.58 10.74 -8.65
CA LEU A 59 -2.61 11.86 -9.56
C LEU A 59 -1.52 11.63 -10.62
N PRO A 60 -1.83 11.80 -11.92
CA PRO A 60 -0.81 11.71 -12.95
C PRO A 60 0.29 12.71 -12.63
N ASP A 61 1.55 12.28 -12.73
CA ASP A 61 2.70 13.14 -12.48
C ASP A 61 2.52 14.44 -13.28
N ALA A 62 2.47 15.56 -12.58
CA ALA A 62 2.49 16.86 -13.22
C ALA A 62 3.79 16.93 -14.02
N ARG A 63 3.68 16.73 -15.34
CA ARG A 63 4.78 16.83 -16.29
C ARG A 63 5.57 18.09 -15.98
N ARG A 64 6.76 17.93 -15.41
CA ARG A 64 7.73 19.02 -15.24
C ARG A 64 8.53 19.20 -16.51
#